data_AF-A0A7X3ZID9-F1
#
_entry.id   AF-A0A7X3ZID9-F1
#
_cell.length_a   1.000
_cell.length_b   1.000
_cell.length_c   1.000
_cell.angle_alpha   90.00
_cell.angle_beta   90.00
_cell.angle_gamma   90.00
#
_symmetry.space_group_name_H-M   'P 1'
#
loop_
_entity.id
_entity.type
_entity.pdbx_description
1 polymer ?
#
loop_
_entity_poly.entity_id
_entity_poly.type
_entity_poly.pdbx_seq_one_letter_code
_entity_poly.pdbx_strand_id
1 'polypeptide(L)'
;MTGFSTDEVKRLRRTEQFIDNLLSLDTQTDTETAYLDLIPDTSSEDVYERVNVQVDLEYFLSHLSKRERFIVERRSGIPKEMTCAEIGRIINMSTTRVSVAFTQAMRKMQRLAKYLQGTPEQVQKAINFPQAVMQGI
;
A
#
# COMPACT_ATOMS: atom_id res chain seq x y z
N MET A 1 -46.09 14.14 -16.42
CA MET A 1 -44.74 14.57 -16.00
C MET A 1 -43.89 13.32 -15.88
N THR A 2 -42.86 13.15 -16.70
CA THR A 2 -41.93 12.03 -16.60
C THR A 2 -41.14 12.16 -15.30
N GLY A 3 -41.27 11.19 -14.40
CA GLY A 3 -40.77 11.24 -13.01
C GLY A 3 -39.26 11.05 -12.85
N PHE A 4 -38.43 11.56 -13.77
CA PHE A 4 -36.98 11.41 -13.74
C PHE A 4 -36.28 12.70 -13.30
N SER A 5 -35.25 12.57 -12.47
CA SER A 5 -34.38 13.68 -12.07
C SER A 5 -33.53 14.16 -13.25
N THR A 6 -33.26 15.47 -13.33
CA THR A 6 -32.41 16.08 -14.38
C THR A 6 -31.03 15.42 -14.48
N ASP A 7 -30.50 14.89 -13.39
CA ASP A 7 -29.22 14.19 -13.36
C ASP A 7 -29.29 12.76 -13.91
N GLU A 8 -30.42 12.08 -13.74
CA GLU A 8 -30.66 10.77 -14.35
C GLU A 8 -30.76 10.89 -15.87
N VAL A 9 -31.47 11.92 -16.36
CA VAL A 9 -31.58 12.20 -17.79
C VAL A 9 -30.20 12.53 -18.41
N LYS A 10 -29.32 13.22 -17.68
CA LYS A 10 -27.93 13.48 -18.14
C LYS A 10 -27.07 12.22 -18.19
N ARG A 11 -27.21 11.32 -17.22
CA ARG A 11 -26.49 10.04 -17.22
C ARG A 11 -26.96 9.14 -18.36
N LEU A 12 -28.28 9.00 -18.53
CA LEU A 12 -28.88 8.24 -19.63
C LEU A 12 -28.43 8.78 -20.98
N ARG A 13 -28.47 10.09 -21.20
CA ARG A 13 -27.94 10.70 -22.43
C ARG A 13 -26.47 10.44 -22.68
N ARG A 14 -25.62 10.45 -21.63
CA ARG A 14 -24.20 10.11 -21.76
C ARG A 14 -24.00 8.64 -22.13
N THR A 15 -24.79 7.73 -21.57
CA THR A 15 -24.70 6.30 -21.88
C THR A 15 -25.22 6.00 -23.29
N GLU A 16 -26.32 6.63 -23.71
CA GLU A 16 -26.84 6.51 -25.08
C GLU A 16 -25.84 7.07 -26.11
N GLN A 17 -25.29 8.27 -25.86
CA GLN A 17 -24.24 8.84 -26.71
C GLN A 17 -22.94 8.04 -26.69
N PHE A 18 -22.64 7.34 -25.60
CA PHE A 18 -21.47 6.48 -25.50
C PHE A 18 -21.60 5.25 -26.38
N ILE A 19 -22.80 4.64 -26.44
CA ILE A 19 -23.07 3.48 -27.29
C ILE A 19 -23.04 3.88 -28.77
N ASP A 20 -23.62 5.03 -29.12
CA ASP A 20 -23.64 5.52 -30.51
C ASP A 20 -22.26 5.97 -31.02
N ASN A 21 -21.33 6.31 -30.12
CA ASN A 21 -19.95 6.71 -30.43
C ASN A 21 -18.91 5.65 -30.01
N LEU A 22 -19.30 4.38 -29.93
CA LEU A 22 -18.35 3.27 -29.72
C LEU A 22 -17.38 3.21 -30.90
N LEU A 23 -16.22 3.86 -30.72
CA LEU A 23 -15.12 3.82 -31.67
C LEU A 23 -14.50 2.42 -31.62
N SER A 24 -14.40 1.76 -32.78
CA SER A 24 -13.71 0.48 -32.85
C SER A 24 -12.26 0.65 -32.44
N LEU A 25 -11.75 -0.18 -31.52
CA LEU A 25 -10.36 -0.12 -31.09
C LEU A 25 -9.36 -0.44 -32.21
N ASP A 26 -9.83 -1.11 -33.26
CA ASP A 26 -9.07 -1.46 -34.46
C ASP A 26 -9.08 -0.34 -35.52
N THR A 27 -9.82 0.77 -35.31
CA THR A 27 -9.74 1.90 -36.24
C THR A 27 -8.34 2.51 -36.20
N GLN A 28 -7.77 2.71 -37.39
CA GLN A 28 -6.49 3.38 -37.53
C GLN A 28 -6.68 4.87 -37.34
N THR A 29 -5.76 5.46 -36.58
CA THR A 29 -5.59 6.91 -36.50
C THR A 29 -4.88 7.43 -37.75
N ASP A 30 -4.82 8.76 -37.91
CA ASP A 30 -4.13 9.43 -39.04
C ASP A 30 -2.63 9.06 -39.14
N THR A 31 -2.06 8.44 -38.11
CA THR A 31 -0.66 7.98 -38.03
C THR A 31 -0.50 6.47 -38.26
N GLU A 32 -1.49 5.80 -38.86
CA GLU A 32 -1.55 4.34 -39.08
C GLU A 32 -1.46 3.49 -37.78
N THR A 33 -1.61 4.12 -36.61
CA THR A 33 -1.60 3.45 -35.31
C THR A 33 -3.04 3.09 -34.90
N ALA A 34 -3.29 1.87 -34.42
CA ALA A 34 -4.62 1.50 -33.94
C ALA A 34 -4.92 2.22 -32.62
N TYR A 35 -6.19 2.55 -32.35
CA TYR A 35 -6.57 3.16 -31.06
C TYR A 35 -6.20 2.27 -29.87
N LEU A 36 -6.20 0.94 -30.04
CA LEU A 36 -5.76 0.00 -29.01
C LEU A 36 -4.33 0.26 -28.55
N ASP A 37 -3.42 0.58 -29.48
CA ASP A 37 -2.00 0.78 -29.19
C ASP A 37 -1.73 2.09 -28.41
N LEU A 38 -2.70 2.99 -28.40
CA LEU A 38 -2.64 4.28 -27.70
C LEU A 38 -3.26 4.22 -26.29
N ILE A 39 -3.93 3.12 -25.93
CA ILE A 39 -4.51 2.94 -24.61
C ILE A 39 -3.44 2.32 -23.70
N PRO A 40 -2.88 3.08 -22.75
CA PRO A 40 -1.92 2.52 -21.81
C PRO A 40 -2.61 1.47 -20.93
N ASP A 41 -1.91 0.36 -20.68
CA ASP A 41 -2.35 -0.60 -19.69
C ASP A 41 -2.28 0.04 -18.29
N THR A 42 -3.44 0.34 -17.73
CA THR A 42 -3.58 0.90 -16.38
C THR A 42 -3.81 -0.19 -15.33
N SER A 43 -3.93 -1.45 -15.76
CA SER A 43 -4.10 -2.62 -14.89
C SER A 43 -2.78 -3.27 -14.50
N SER A 44 -1.71 -3.04 -15.28
CA SER A 44 -0.38 -3.52 -14.95
C SER A 44 0.19 -2.75 -13.77
N GLU A 45 0.41 -3.45 -12.66
CA GLU A 45 1.09 -2.89 -11.50
C GLU A 45 2.58 -2.68 -11.81
N ASP A 46 3.11 -1.50 -11.52
CA ASP A 46 4.50 -1.15 -11.80
C ASP A 46 5.44 -2.03 -10.95
N VAL A 47 6.28 -2.80 -11.63
CA VAL A 47 7.26 -3.70 -11.01
C VAL A 47 8.26 -2.92 -10.15
N TYR A 48 8.63 -1.70 -10.55
CA TYR A 48 9.53 -0.84 -9.77
C TYR A 48 8.89 -0.37 -8.47
N GLU A 49 7.58 -0.06 -8.49
CA GLU A 49 6.84 0.30 -7.27
C GLU A 49 6.82 -0.87 -6.28
N ARG A 50 6.58 -2.10 -6.75
CA ARG A 50 6.63 -3.30 -5.89
C ARG A 50 8.01 -3.53 -5.26
N VAL A 51 9.09 -3.38 -6.03
CA VAL A 51 10.46 -3.55 -5.53
C VAL A 51 10.78 -2.49 -4.47
N ASN A 52 10.40 -1.22 -4.69
CA ASN A 52 10.60 -0.15 -3.72
C ASN A 52 9.88 -0.42 -2.40
N VAL A 53 8.61 -0.84 -2.45
CA VAL A 53 7.85 -1.21 -1.25
C VAL A 53 8.52 -2.33 -0.46
N GLN A 54 9.08 -3.34 -1.15
CA GLN A 54 9.75 -4.46 -0.50
C GLN A 54 11.07 -4.05 0.16
N VAL A 55 11.87 -3.20 -0.49
CA VAL A 55 13.12 -2.66 0.05
C VAL A 55 12.84 -1.78 1.27
N ASP A 56 11.84 -0.90 1.17
CA ASP A 56 11.43 -0.03 2.27
C ASP A 56 10.94 -0.85 3.47
N LEU A 57 10.12 -1.87 3.23
CA LEU A 57 9.62 -2.74 4.28
C LEU A 57 10.76 -3.48 5.00
N GLU A 58 11.70 -4.06 4.25
CA GLU A 58 12.86 -4.74 4.85
C GLU A 58 13.72 -3.78 5.68
N TYR A 59 13.87 -2.52 5.21
CA TYR A 59 14.53 -1.48 5.99
C TYR A 59 13.86 -1.29 7.36
N PHE A 60 12.53 -1.15 7.44
CA PHE A 60 11.85 -1.03 8.73
C PHE A 60 11.94 -2.29 9.59
N LEU A 61 11.74 -3.47 9.00
CA LEU A 61 11.72 -4.74 9.72
C LEU A 61 13.10 -5.14 10.27
N SER A 62 14.18 -4.80 9.57
CA SER A 62 15.56 -5.11 9.99
C SER A 62 15.97 -4.42 11.29
N HIS A 63 15.30 -3.32 11.66
CA HIS A 63 15.56 -2.57 12.89
C HIS A 63 14.70 -2.99 14.09
N LEU A 64 13.73 -3.88 13.88
CA LEU A 64 12.98 -4.51 14.95
C LEU A 64 13.78 -5.67 15.57
N SER A 65 13.49 -5.99 16.83
CA SER A 65 14.01 -7.23 17.40
C SER A 65 13.47 -8.45 16.65
N LYS A 66 14.20 -9.58 16.64
CA LYS A 66 13.74 -10.84 15.99
C LYS A 66 12.32 -11.22 16.38
N ARG A 67 11.96 -11.02 17.66
CA ARG A 67 10.62 -11.32 18.17
C ARG A 67 9.56 -10.34 17.67
N GLU A 68 9.86 -9.04 17.66
CA GLU A 68 8.95 -8.02 17.14
C GLU A 68 8.73 -8.19 15.63
N ARG A 69 9.81 -8.42 14.88
CA ARG A 69 9.77 -8.73 13.45
C ARG A 69 8.84 -9.91 13.17
N PHE A 70 9.03 -11.03 13.86
CA PHE A 70 8.15 -12.20 13.72
C PHE A 70 6.68 -11.85 14.01
N ILE A 71 6.39 -11.13 15.09
CA ILE A 71 5.02 -10.75 15.43
C ILE A 71 4.40 -9.86 14.34
N VAL A 72 5.14 -8.88 13.84
CA VAL A 72 4.69 -7.95 12.79
C VAL A 72 4.46 -8.68 11.48
N GLU A 73 5.43 -9.48 11.02
CA GLU A 73 5.32 -10.27 9.79
C GLU A 73 4.07 -11.15 9.81
N ARG A 74 3.85 -11.93 10.89
CA ARG A 74 2.67 -12.80 11.00
C ARG A 74 1.35 -12.05 11.14
N ARG A 75 1.31 -10.92 11.86
CA ARG A 75 0.09 -10.11 12.02
C ARG A 75 -0.30 -9.37 10.74
N SER A 76 0.67 -9.05 9.89
CA SER A 76 0.48 -8.32 8.64
C SER A 76 0.31 -9.24 7.42
N GLY A 77 0.30 -10.56 7.61
CA GLY A 77 0.08 -11.50 6.51
C GLY A 77 1.33 -11.92 5.75
N ILE A 78 2.53 -11.70 6.29
CA ILE A 78 3.81 -11.95 5.62
C ILE A 78 4.50 -13.17 6.24
N PRO A 79 4.65 -14.30 5.52
CA PRO A 79 3.92 -14.72 4.33
C PRO A 79 2.48 -15.20 4.60
N LYS A 80 2.09 -15.37 5.87
CA LYS A 80 0.74 -15.86 6.23
C LYS A 80 0.24 -15.16 7.48
N GLU A 81 -1.02 -14.74 7.45
CA GLU A 81 -1.67 -14.07 8.56
C GLU A 81 -1.92 -15.04 9.73
N MET A 82 -1.68 -14.56 10.94
CA MET A 82 -1.94 -15.30 12.17
C MET A 82 -2.55 -14.38 13.24
N THR A 83 -3.46 -14.94 14.02
CA THR A 83 -4.05 -14.29 15.18
C THR A 83 -3.03 -14.15 16.32
N CYS A 84 -3.26 -13.21 17.24
CA CYS A 84 -2.43 -13.08 18.45
C CYS A 84 -2.37 -14.37 19.28
N ALA A 85 -3.44 -15.16 19.29
CA ALA A 85 -3.49 -16.43 20.01
C ALA A 85 -2.60 -17.50 19.35
N GLU A 86 -2.62 -17.59 18.02
CA GLU A 86 -1.74 -18.51 17.28
C GLU A 86 -0.27 -18.12 17.43
N ILE A 87 0.05 -16.83 17.27
CA ILE A 87 1.40 -16.32 17.48
C ILE A 87 1.86 -16.59 18.91
N GLY A 88 1.00 -16.30 19.90
CA GLY A 88 1.28 -16.50 21.32
C GLY A 88 1.62 -17.96 21.66
N ARG A 89 0.93 -18.92 21.04
CA ARG A 89 1.24 -20.35 21.17
C ARG A 89 2.64 -20.69 20.65
N ILE A 90 3.10 -20.07 19.55
CA ILE A 90 4.41 -20.35 18.95
C ILE A 90 5.54 -19.76 19.80
N ILE A 91 5.39 -18.52 20.28
CA ILE A 91 6.46 -17.80 20.98
C ILE A 91 6.32 -17.82 22.51
N ASN A 92 5.43 -18.68 23.03
CA ASN A 92 5.12 -18.84 24.45
C ASN A 92 4.80 -17.50 25.15
N MET A 93 3.83 -16.77 24.59
CA MET A 93 3.35 -15.50 25.11
C MET A 93 1.82 -15.48 25.18
N SER A 94 1.27 -14.75 26.16
CA SER A 94 -0.17 -14.51 26.19
C SER A 94 -0.62 -13.66 24.99
N THR A 95 -1.86 -13.87 24.55
CA THR A 95 -2.51 -13.11 23.47
C THR A 95 -2.38 -11.61 23.67
N THR A 96 -2.63 -11.12 24.90
CA THR A 96 -2.50 -9.71 25.27
C THR A 96 -1.07 -9.22 25.09
N ARG A 97 -0.08 -10.01 25.52
CA ARG A 97 1.33 -9.61 25.42
C ARG A 97 1.80 -9.56 23.97
N VAL A 98 1.31 -10.45 23.10
CA VAL A 98 1.54 -10.40 21.65
C VAL A 98 0.93 -9.12 21.07
N SER A 99 -0.32 -8.80 21.43
CA SER A 99 -1.00 -7.58 20.96
C SER A 99 -0.25 -6.31 21.37
N VAL A 100 0.22 -6.23 22.62
CA VAL A 100 1.00 -5.07 23.11
C VAL A 100 2.33 -4.97 22.37
N ALA A 101 3.03 -6.10 22.19
CA ALA A 101 4.30 -6.13 21.45
C ALA A 101 4.13 -5.68 20.00
N PHE A 102 3.06 -6.12 19.32
CA PHE A 102 2.72 -5.67 17.97
C PHE A 102 2.51 -4.16 17.93
N THR A 103 1.67 -3.61 18.82
CA THR A 103 1.42 -2.15 18.88
C THR A 103 2.70 -1.36 19.15
N GLN A 104 3.58 -1.86 20.02
CA GLN A 104 4.86 -1.22 20.31
C GLN A 104 5.79 -1.23 19.08
N ALA A 105 5.89 -2.36 18.38
CA ALA A 105 6.67 -2.47 17.15
C ALA A 105 6.15 -1.53 16.05
N MET A 106 4.83 -1.46 15.86
CA MET A 106 4.20 -0.52 14.93
C MET A 106 4.54 0.94 15.28
N ARG A 107 4.49 1.32 16.56
CA ARG A 107 4.86 2.67 17.01
C ARG A 107 6.33 3.00 16.74
N LYS A 108 7.25 2.02 16.89
CA LYS A 108 8.67 2.20 16.54
C LYS A 108 8.83 2.50 15.05
N MET A 109 8.18 1.71 14.20
CA MET A 109 8.22 1.92 12.74
C MET A 109 7.59 3.27 12.35
N GLN A 110 6.45 3.65 12.94
CA GLN A 110 5.83 4.95 12.71
C GLN A 110 6.74 6.13 13.10
N ARG A 111 7.50 6.01 14.20
CA ARG A 111 8.48 7.03 14.58
C ARG A 111 9.58 7.16 13.55
N LEU A 112 10.14 6.04 13.08
CA LEU A 112 11.19 6.06 12.06
C LEU A 112 10.67 6.67 10.75
N ALA A 113 9.48 6.26 10.31
CA ALA A 113 8.82 6.81 9.12
C ALA A 113 8.61 8.33 9.23
N LYS A 114 8.18 8.81 10.41
CA LYS A 114 8.00 10.25 10.66
C LYS A 114 9.31 11.04 10.53
N TYR A 115 10.44 10.47 10.95
CA TYR A 115 11.74 11.13 10.80
C TYR A 115 12.23 11.14 9.35
N LEU A 116 11.98 10.06 8.60
CA LEU A 116 12.30 9.97 7.17
C LEU A 116 11.49 10.94 6.31
N GLN A 117 10.32 11.38 6.79
CA GLN A 117 9.48 12.41 6.16
C GLN A 117 9.66 13.80 6.80
N GLY A 118 10.68 13.95 7.66
CA GLY A 118 10.90 15.13 8.48
C GLY A 118 11.85 16.16 7.86
N THR A 119 12.45 17.00 8.70
CA THR A 119 13.51 17.94 8.29
C THR A 119 14.77 17.17 7.82
N PRO A 120 15.66 17.78 7.02
CA PRO A 120 16.89 17.12 6.58
C PRO A 120 17.74 16.54 7.73
N GLU A 121 17.76 17.22 8.88
CA GLU A 121 18.42 16.72 10.10
C GLU A 121 17.73 15.47 10.67
N GLN A 122 16.39 15.42 10.66
CA GLN A 122 15.63 14.25 11.10
C GLN A 122 15.84 13.06 10.17
N VAL A 123 15.86 13.31 8.86
CA VAL A 123 16.15 12.30 7.85
C VAL A 123 17.56 11.74 8.07
N GLN A 124 18.55 12.63 8.23
CA GLN A 124 19.93 12.23 8.49
C GLN A 124 20.07 11.41 9.79
N LYS A 125 19.35 11.79 10.85
CA LYS A 125 19.31 11.04 12.11
C LYS A 125 18.66 9.66 11.92
N ALA A 126 17.58 9.56 11.13
CA ALA A 126 16.92 8.30 10.84
C ALA A 126 17.76 7.34 9.99
N ILE A 127 18.57 7.87 9.07
CA ILE A 127 19.49 7.06 8.25
C ILE A 127 20.69 6.59 9.08
N ASN A 128 21.29 7.48 9.88
CA ASN A 128 22.51 7.17 10.62
C ASN A 128 22.25 6.37 11.91
N PHE A 129 21.12 6.65 12.58
CA PHE A 129 20.79 6.09 13.89
C PHE A 129 19.33 5.60 13.97
N PRO A 130 18.90 4.70 13.07
CA PRO A 130 17.50 4.24 12.99
C PRO A 130 17.01 3.61 14.29
N GLN A 131 17.86 2.85 14.98
CA GLN A 131 17.52 2.21 16.25
C GLN A 131 17.26 3.24 17.37
N ALA A 132 18.04 4.32 17.43
CA ALA A 132 17.86 5.38 18.41
C ALA A 132 16.51 6.09 18.18
N VAL A 133 16.20 6.40 16.92
CA VAL A 133 14.91 7.01 16.53
C VAL A 133 13.74 6.11 16.89
N MET A 134 13.83 4.80 16.60
CA MET A 134 12.79 3.84 16.96
C MET A 134 12.55 3.78 18.47
N GLN A 135 13.61 3.82 19.27
CA GLN A 135 13.52 3.79 20.73
C GLN A 135 13.04 5.13 21.32
N GLY A 136 13.11 6.22 20.54
CA GLY A 136 12.74 7.57 20.98
C GLY A 136 13.85 8.26 21.78
N ILE A 137 15.11 7.98 21.41
CA ILE A 137 16.34 8.55 21.99
C ILE A 137 16.93 9.59 21.02
#